data_AF-A0A9E3W9L2-F1
#
_entry.id   AF-A0A9E3W9L2-F1
#
_cell.length_a   1.000
_cell.length_b   1.000
_cell.length_c   1.000
_cell.angle_alpha   90.00
_cell.angle_beta   90.00
_cell.angle_gamma   90.00
#
_symmetry.space_group_name_H-M   'P 1'
#
loop_
_entity.id
_entity.type
_entity.pdbx_description
1 polymer ?
#
loop_
_entity_poly.entity_id
_entity_poly.type
_entity_poly.pdbx_seq_one_letter_code
_entity_poly.pdbx_strand_id
1 'polypeptide(L)'
;MLLRAYRVADKTGVVVLKTGLVMGGVMLSSTQRVTGGVGRTLGGVFGLVILLLGGIWWVIRRAVNGVWRIVRVVLMAVGRVGLLLLGTARGSARVAGGAANTAMARRAARAELETGLAEDPLVQRNRLLSGLAVVLLVALIGVVLWATNPVQTPGRALTGAVSGVNLLATTPDQSTSVPLLATVVPTVTPLPAILEARGSLAFTVREKAQSDIWAVNIGDRTPIRLTNSPEDERDPVWSPDGRRLAYASRQDGNWELYIYDLQSGTTSRMTFDLSFQGAPRWSPDGQWLVYESYQGNNLDVYIMGVDGSQVKRLTDYPGPDFSPAWSPDGRRIAFVSWRDGNQDIYLFSLDDPRDAASVNVTHTALREEDYPTWSPDGKLLAFSALDEGVEKIFVLPVDDPNATAQVLGRGRTPTWSPDGRSLIVAVDSFDSTQLIAVPFAETGFATTVIPVPQGATTPHWIAALLPASLVNSGGLGPAVVAPLYIELRRDRYGLLFDGLRHGGRRKAAQLPQRIQLA
;
A
#
# COMPACT_ATOMS: atom_id res chain seq x y z
N MET A 1 -26.16 16.15 -7.72
CA MET A 1 -25.19 15.07 -8.01
C MET A 1 -23.90 15.44 -7.28
N LEU A 2 -23.63 14.82 -6.13
CA LEU A 2 -22.45 15.11 -5.29
C LEU A 2 -21.59 13.86 -5.29
N LEU A 3 -20.44 13.91 -5.96
CA LEU A 3 -19.42 12.87 -5.89
C LEU A 3 -18.48 13.27 -4.76
N ARG A 4 -18.49 12.54 -3.65
CA ARG A 4 -17.44 12.63 -2.62
C ARG A 4 -16.53 11.42 -2.76
N ALA A 5 -15.24 11.66 -2.98
CA ALA A 5 -14.21 10.63 -2.97
C ALA A 5 -13.39 10.81 -1.69
N TYR A 6 -13.22 9.74 -0.92
CA TYR A 6 -12.33 9.71 0.24
C TYR A 6 -11.08 8.91 -0.13
N ARG A 7 -9.91 9.46 0.14
CA ARG A 7 -8.64 8.73 0.08
C ARG A 7 -8.40 8.15 1.46
N VAL A 8 -8.75 6.88 1.66
CA VAL A 8 -8.23 6.10 2.78
C VAL A 8 -7.01 5.39 2.26
N ALA A 9 -5.82 5.89 2.59
CA ALA A 9 -4.59 5.16 2.36
C ALA A 9 -4.51 4.08 3.44
N ASP A 10 -4.50 2.80 3.07
CA ASP A 10 -4.04 1.79 4.03
C ASP A 10 -2.51 1.86 4.15
N LYS A 11 -1.99 1.52 5.34
CA LYS A 11 -0.56 1.54 5.68
C LYS A 11 0.31 0.58 4.82
N THR A 12 -0.26 -0.03 3.76
CA THR A 12 0.40 -0.96 2.83
C THR A 12 0.23 -0.61 1.35
N GLY A 13 -0.31 0.58 1.02
CA GLY A 13 -0.41 1.07 -0.36
C GLY A 13 -1.68 0.67 -1.14
N VAL A 14 -2.75 0.24 -0.48
CA VAL A 14 -4.07 0.04 -1.13
C VAL A 14 -4.88 1.33 -1.08
N VAL A 15 -5.38 1.78 -2.23
CA VAL A 15 -6.32 2.90 -2.35
C VAL A 15 -7.73 2.34 -2.51
N VAL A 16 -8.62 2.63 -1.56
CA VAL A 16 -10.05 2.30 -1.67
C VAL A 16 -10.80 3.52 -2.18
N LEU A 17 -11.33 3.44 -3.41
CA LEU A 17 -12.25 4.46 -3.92
C LEU A 17 -13.69 4.05 -3.58
N LYS A 18 -14.35 4.80 -2.69
CA LYS A 18 -15.80 4.74 -2.51
C LYS A 18 -16.46 5.83 -3.35
N THR A 19 -17.32 5.44 -4.29
CA THR A 19 -18.22 6.37 -4.99
C THR A 19 -19.66 6.07 -4.58
N GLY A 20 -20.41 7.13 -4.26
CA GLY A 20 -21.83 7.03 -3.92
C GLY A 20 -22.64 7.98 -4.80
N LEU A 21 -23.74 7.49 -5.35
CA LEU A 21 -24.75 8.29 -6.02
C LEU A 21 -26.03 8.25 -5.18
N VAL A 22 -26.51 9.42 -4.74
CA VAL A 22 -27.80 9.54 -4.05
C VAL A 22 -28.84 10.05 -5.05
N MET A 23 -29.83 9.20 -5.35
CA MET A 23 -31.03 9.57 -6.11
C MET A 23 -32.24 9.00 -5.36
N GLY A 24 -33.14 9.88 -4.90
CA GLY A 24 -34.47 9.48 -4.42
C GLY A 24 -34.51 8.47 -3.28
N GLY A 25 -33.66 8.61 -2.25
CA GLY A 25 -33.72 7.78 -1.04
C GLY A 25 -33.10 6.39 -1.13
N VAL A 26 -32.47 6.03 -2.26
CA VAL A 26 -31.72 4.77 -2.41
C VAL A 26 -30.23 5.10 -2.60
N MET A 27 -29.37 4.48 -1.79
CA MET A 27 -27.91 4.58 -1.91
C MET A 27 -27.40 3.41 -2.76
N LEU A 28 -26.81 3.72 -3.92
CA LEU A 28 -26.01 2.76 -4.69
C LEU A 28 -24.54 3.02 -4.37
N SER A 29 -23.91 2.10 -3.64
CA SER A 29 -22.47 2.14 -3.37
C SER A 29 -21.76 1.05 -4.17
N SER A 30 -20.66 1.41 -4.83
CA SER A 30 -19.71 0.42 -5.35
C SER A 30 -18.38 0.54 -4.60
N THR A 31 -17.76 -0.60 -4.31
CA THR A 31 -16.43 -0.68 -3.73
C THR A 31 -15.55 -1.42 -4.72
N GLN A 32 -14.55 -0.74 -5.27
CA GLN A 32 -13.56 -1.35 -6.16
C GLN A 32 -12.25 -1.50 -5.37
N ARG A 33 -11.72 -2.73 -5.31
CA ARG A 33 -10.35 -3.00 -4.83
C ARG A 33 -9.40 -2.84 -6.00
N VAL A 34 -8.41 -1.97 -5.88
CA VAL A 34 -7.28 -1.90 -6.81
C VAL A 34 -6.09 -2.55 -6.11
N THR A 35 -5.65 -3.71 -6.59
CA THR A 35 -4.46 -4.41 -6.09
C THR A 35 -3.35 -4.38 -7.14
N GLY A 36 -2.19 -3.83 -6.76
CA GLY A 36 -0.89 -4.13 -7.37
C GLY A 36 -0.45 -3.24 -8.54
N GLY A 37 0.58 -2.43 -8.29
CA GLY A 37 1.52 -1.93 -9.30
C GLY A 37 1.14 -0.59 -9.93
N VAL A 38 1.62 0.51 -9.33
CA VAL A 38 2.20 1.72 -9.94
C VAL A 38 2.19 2.82 -8.87
N GLY A 39 3.26 2.86 -8.08
CA GLY A 39 3.49 3.86 -7.04
C GLY A 39 4.69 4.75 -7.38
N ARG A 40 4.64 5.43 -8.53
CA ARG A 40 5.41 6.63 -8.93
C ARG A 40 5.09 6.87 -10.38
N THR A 41 4.10 7.69 -10.67
CA THR A 41 4.39 9.08 -11.04
C THR A 41 3.07 9.83 -11.07
N LEU A 42 2.85 10.77 -10.15
CA LEU A 42 1.75 11.75 -10.26
C LEU A 42 2.24 13.20 -10.34
N GLY A 43 3.54 13.48 -10.10
CA GLY A 43 4.17 14.75 -10.49
C GLY A 43 4.78 14.71 -11.89
N GLY A 44 5.51 13.63 -12.22
CA GLY A 44 6.13 13.45 -13.54
C GLY A 44 5.15 13.09 -14.65
N VAL A 45 4.10 12.31 -14.36
CA VAL A 45 3.07 11.96 -15.36
C VAL A 45 2.14 13.12 -15.62
N PHE A 46 1.84 14.04 -14.69
CA PHE A 46 1.08 15.24 -15.06
C PHE A 46 1.88 16.18 -15.97
N GLY A 47 3.18 16.37 -15.72
CA GLY A 47 4.05 17.13 -16.62
C GLY A 47 4.28 16.46 -17.98
N LEU A 48 4.51 15.14 -17.99
CA LEU A 48 4.68 14.36 -19.22
C LEU A 48 3.37 14.18 -19.97
N VAL A 49 2.22 14.09 -19.28
CA VAL A 49 0.88 14.05 -19.88
C VAL A 49 0.48 15.42 -20.39
N ILE A 50 0.89 16.54 -19.79
CA ILE A 50 0.67 17.88 -20.37
C ILE A 50 1.59 18.09 -21.58
N LEU A 51 2.83 17.60 -21.57
CA LEU A 51 3.74 17.64 -22.74
C LEU A 51 3.33 16.64 -23.84
N LEU A 52 2.86 15.44 -23.49
CA LEU A 52 2.33 14.45 -24.41
C LEU A 52 0.95 14.86 -24.92
N LEU A 53 0.05 15.40 -24.12
CA LEU A 53 -1.21 15.99 -24.59
C LEU A 53 -0.96 17.25 -25.39
N GLY A 54 0.06 18.06 -25.08
CA GLY A 54 0.48 19.19 -25.89
C GLY A 54 1.07 18.76 -27.24
N GLY A 55 1.90 17.71 -27.25
CA GLY A 55 2.45 17.10 -28.46
C GLY A 55 1.40 16.37 -29.30
N ILE A 56 0.52 15.61 -28.65
CA ILE A 56 -0.64 14.94 -29.25
C ILE A 56 -1.62 15.98 -29.77
N TRP A 57 -1.88 17.08 -29.05
CA TRP A 57 -2.71 18.19 -29.52
C TRP A 57 -2.05 18.94 -30.68
N TRP A 58 -0.72 19.09 -30.69
CA TRP A 58 0.02 19.65 -31.82
C TRP A 58 -0.03 18.73 -33.07
N VAL A 59 0.11 17.42 -32.89
CA VAL A 59 -0.02 16.41 -33.96
C VAL A 59 -1.46 16.31 -34.46
N ILE A 60 -2.46 16.27 -33.56
CA ILE A 60 -3.89 16.30 -33.90
C ILE A 60 -4.21 17.61 -34.63
N ARG A 61 -3.73 18.76 -34.17
CA ARG A 61 -3.95 20.05 -34.84
C ARG A 61 -3.29 20.08 -36.22
N ARG A 62 -2.10 19.51 -36.40
CA ARG A 62 -1.46 19.34 -37.73
C ARG A 62 -2.23 18.37 -38.62
N ALA A 63 -2.71 17.25 -38.08
CA ALA A 63 -3.49 16.26 -38.81
C ALA A 63 -4.85 16.82 -39.22
N VAL A 64 -5.56 17.50 -38.32
CA VAL A 64 -6.83 18.21 -38.59
C VAL A 64 -6.63 19.32 -39.60
N ASN A 65 -5.55 20.11 -39.51
CA ASN A 65 -5.23 21.12 -40.54
C ASN A 65 -4.85 20.50 -41.88
N GLY A 66 -4.18 19.34 -41.90
CA GLY A 66 -3.87 18.57 -43.09
C GLY A 66 -5.12 17.99 -43.75
N VAL A 67 -6.01 17.41 -42.95
CA VAL A 67 -7.33 16.92 -43.36
C VAL A 67 -8.19 18.08 -43.87
N TRP A 68 -8.21 19.24 -43.21
CA TRP A 68 -8.90 20.44 -43.72
C TRP A 68 -8.31 20.96 -45.03
N ARG A 69 -7.00 20.82 -45.25
CA ARG A 69 -6.36 21.11 -46.53
C ARG A 69 -6.83 20.16 -47.63
N ILE A 70 -6.88 18.86 -47.33
CA ILE A 70 -7.38 17.83 -48.26
C ILE A 70 -8.87 18.03 -48.52
N VAL A 71 -9.68 18.26 -47.49
CA VAL A 71 -11.12 18.58 -47.59
C VAL A 71 -11.34 19.85 -48.39
N ARG A 72 -10.50 20.90 -48.25
CA ARG A 72 -10.55 22.09 -49.13
C ARG A 72 -10.23 21.75 -50.58
N VAL A 73 -9.22 20.93 -50.84
CA VAL A 73 -8.84 20.51 -52.20
C VAL A 73 -9.94 19.65 -52.82
N VAL A 74 -10.54 18.74 -52.05
CA VAL A 74 -11.67 17.90 -52.46
C VAL A 74 -12.94 18.74 -52.66
N LEU A 75 -13.25 19.71 -51.79
CA LEU A 75 -14.37 20.63 -51.97
C LEU A 75 -14.16 21.58 -53.16
N MET A 76 -12.92 22.01 -53.45
CA MET A 76 -12.61 22.75 -54.67
C MET A 76 -12.73 21.87 -55.93
N ALA A 77 -12.37 20.58 -55.84
CA ALA A 77 -12.53 19.62 -56.93
C ALA A 77 -14.02 19.28 -57.16
N VAL A 78 -14.80 19.07 -56.10
CA VAL A 78 -16.25 18.82 -56.16
C VAL A 78 -17.02 20.09 -56.56
N GLY A 79 -16.57 21.28 -56.14
CA GLY A 79 -17.11 22.56 -56.60
C GLY A 79 -16.85 22.82 -58.09
N ARG A 80 -15.73 22.31 -58.64
CA ARG A 80 -15.44 22.34 -60.08
C ARG A 80 -16.21 21.28 -60.88
N VAL A 81 -16.59 20.15 -60.27
CA VAL A 81 -17.43 19.12 -60.91
C VAL A 81 -18.92 19.45 -60.80
N GLY A 82 -19.36 20.12 -59.73
CA GLY A 82 -20.73 20.61 -59.54
C GLY A 82 -21.10 21.81 -60.43
N LEU A 83 -20.14 22.63 -60.84
CA LEU A 83 -20.36 23.71 -61.81
C LEU A 83 -20.44 23.22 -63.27
N LEU A 84 -20.11 21.95 -63.54
CA LEU A 84 -20.20 21.32 -64.87
C LEU A 84 -21.48 20.47 -65.04
N LEU A 85 -22.31 20.32 -64.00
CA LEU A 85 -23.56 19.54 -64.03
C LEU A 85 -24.84 20.33 -63.67
N LEU A 86 -24.74 21.65 -63.45
CA LEU A 86 -25.90 22.55 -63.24
C LEU A 86 -26.18 23.48 -64.43
N GLY A 87 -25.64 23.13 -65.59
CA GLY A 87 -25.91 23.77 -66.88
C GLY A 87 -27.14 23.24 -67.61
N THR A 88 -28.10 22.55 -66.98
CA THR A 88 -29.33 22.09 -67.63
C THR A 88 -30.45 21.80 -66.63
N ALA A 89 -31.25 22.82 -66.26
CA ALA A 89 -32.69 22.70 -65.95
C ALA A 89 -33.23 24.02 -65.38
N ARG A 90 -33.61 24.93 -66.28
CA ARG A 90 -34.56 26.01 -66.00
C ARG A 90 -35.97 25.42 -66.03
N GLY A 91 -36.83 25.84 -65.10
CA GLY A 91 -38.28 25.78 -65.29
C GLY A 91 -39.09 25.75 -63.99
N SER A 92 -39.55 26.94 -63.56
CA SER A 92 -40.95 27.30 -63.20
C SER A 92 -41.84 26.28 -62.45
N ALA A 93 -42.73 26.63 -61.52
CA ALA A 93 -43.18 27.85 -60.86
C ALA A 93 -44.29 27.44 -59.86
N ARG A 94 -44.57 28.30 -58.87
CA ARG A 94 -45.88 28.63 -58.24
C ARG A 94 -46.80 27.50 -57.71
N VAL A 95 -47.03 27.40 -56.40
CA VAL A 95 -48.00 28.14 -55.54
C VAL A 95 -49.43 27.56 -55.53
N ALA A 96 -49.88 27.30 -54.29
CA ALA A 96 -51.24 27.24 -53.76
C ALA A 96 -52.10 25.97 -53.95
N GLY A 97 -52.57 25.46 -52.80
CA GLY A 97 -54.01 25.34 -52.57
C GLY A 97 -54.61 23.93 -52.66
N GLY A 98 -54.74 23.29 -51.49
CA GLY A 98 -55.95 22.56 -51.10
C GLY A 98 -56.29 21.27 -51.85
N ALA A 99 -56.01 20.12 -51.22
CA ALA A 99 -56.97 19.01 -51.17
C ALA A 99 -56.55 18.05 -50.06
N ALA A 100 -57.27 18.15 -48.95
CA ALA A 100 -57.24 17.18 -47.87
C ALA A 100 -57.66 15.79 -48.38
N ASN A 101 -57.20 14.76 -47.66
CA ASN A 101 -57.66 13.36 -47.66
C ASN A 101 -56.87 12.28 -48.40
N THR A 102 -55.66 12.56 -48.93
CA THR A 102 -54.72 11.47 -49.31
C THR A 102 -53.27 11.67 -48.83
N ALA A 103 -52.98 12.77 -48.13
CA ALA A 103 -51.66 13.03 -47.53
C ALA A 103 -51.48 12.44 -46.12
N MET A 104 -52.56 12.26 -45.34
CA MET A 104 -52.46 11.72 -43.98
C MET A 104 -52.21 10.19 -43.96
N ALA A 105 -52.83 9.43 -44.87
CA ALA A 105 -52.59 7.99 -44.98
C ALA A 105 -51.18 7.65 -45.52
N ARG A 106 -50.62 8.48 -46.41
CA ARG A 106 -49.22 8.34 -46.88
C ARG A 106 -48.19 8.90 -45.90
N ARG A 107 -48.57 9.80 -44.98
CA ARG A 107 -47.71 10.27 -43.87
C ARG A 107 -47.68 9.30 -42.70
N ALA A 108 -48.80 8.66 -42.37
CA ALA A 108 -48.84 7.62 -41.32
C ALA A 108 -48.04 6.36 -41.72
N ALA A 109 -48.18 5.89 -42.97
CA ALA A 109 -47.43 4.74 -43.47
C ALA A 109 -45.93 5.02 -43.74
N ARG A 110 -45.52 6.28 -43.90
CA ARG A 110 -44.08 6.67 -43.97
C ARG A 110 -43.47 6.90 -42.58
N ALA A 111 -44.26 7.35 -41.60
CA ALA A 111 -43.79 7.52 -40.22
C ALA A 111 -43.53 6.18 -39.51
N GLU A 112 -44.26 5.11 -39.86
CA GLU A 112 -43.99 3.75 -39.35
C GLU A 112 -42.81 3.04 -40.04
N LEU A 113 -42.44 3.42 -41.28
CA LEU A 113 -41.30 2.81 -41.98
C LEU A 113 -39.95 3.48 -41.66
N GLU A 114 -39.94 4.76 -41.25
CA GLU A 114 -38.70 5.48 -40.87
C GLU A 114 -38.35 5.36 -39.38
N THR A 115 -39.24 4.81 -38.54
CA THR A 115 -38.97 4.57 -37.11
C THR A 115 -38.29 3.23 -36.82
N GLY A 116 -38.07 2.39 -37.84
CA GLY A 116 -37.45 1.06 -37.70
C GLY A 116 -35.97 0.93 -38.11
N LEU A 117 -35.34 1.96 -38.68
CA LEU A 117 -33.99 1.85 -39.27
C LEU A 117 -33.11 3.11 -39.07
N ALA A 118 -33.18 3.74 -37.90
CA ALA A 118 -32.09 4.59 -37.42
C ALA A 118 -31.23 3.75 -36.47
N GLU A 119 -30.08 3.25 -36.94
CA GLU A 119 -29.08 2.65 -36.04
C GLU A 119 -28.77 3.65 -34.91
N ASP A 120 -28.80 3.17 -33.67
CA ASP A 120 -28.51 3.98 -32.49
C ASP A 120 -27.15 4.70 -32.70
N PRO A 121 -27.09 6.04 -32.60
CA PRO A 121 -25.85 6.80 -32.77
C PRO A 121 -24.74 6.35 -31.79
N LEU A 122 -25.10 5.70 -30.68
CA LEU A 122 -24.16 5.06 -29.76
C LEU A 122 -23.56 3.77 -30.32
N VAL A 123 -24.33 2.97 -31.07
CA VAL A 123 -23.84 1.76 -31.74
C VAL A 123 -22.91 2.12 -32.90
N GLN A 124 -23.23 3.18 -33.66
CA GLN A 124 -22.37 3.67 -34.73
C GLN A 124 -21.05 4.25 -34.18
N ARG A 125 -21.11 5.01 -33.06
CA ARG A 125 -19.92 5.47 -32.34
C ARG A 125 -19.09 4.32 -31.78
N ASN A 126 -19.73 3.30 -31.20
CA ASN A 126 -19.03 2.14 -30.66
C ASN A 126 -18.34 1.30 -31.73
N ARG A 127 -18.94 1.14 -32.92
CA ARG A 127 -18.28 0.45 -34.06
C ARG A 127 -17.05 1.22 -34.55
N LEU A 128 -17.11 2.55 -34.62
CA LEU A 128 -15.97 3.38 -35.02
C LEU A 128 -14.85 3.35 -33.96
N LEU A 129 -15.20 3.38 -32.67
CA LEU A 129 -14.24 3.27 -31.56
C LEU A 129 -13.59 1.88 -31.53
N SER A 130 -14.36 0.82 -31.74
CA SER A 130 -13.84 -0.55 -31.85
C SER A 130 -12.94 -0.73 -33.07
N GLY A 131 -13.29 -0.14 -34.22
CA GLY A 131 -12.44 -0.13 -35.40
C GLY A 131 -11.11 0.60 -35.17
N LEU A 132 -11.15 1.76 -34.50
CA LEU A 132 -9.95 2.49 -34.11
C LEU A 132 -9.06 1.67 -33.16
N ALA A 133 -9.66 0.99 -32.19
CA ALA A 133 -8.94 0.14 -31.24
C ALA A 133 -8.22 -1.02 -31.93
N VAL A 134 -8.86 -1.67 -32.91
CA VAL A 134 -8.26 -2.75 -33.69
C VAL A 134 -7.10 -2.23 -34.54
N VAL A 135 -7.24 -1.07 -35.19
CA VAL A 135 -6.16 -0.46 -35.98
C VAL A 135 -4.97 -0.09 -35.08
N LEU A 136 -5.22 0.47 -33.90
CA LEU A 136 -4.17 0.79 -32.92
C LEU A 136 -3.47 -0.48 -32.40
N LEU A 137 -4.20 -1.57 -32.19
CA LEU A 137 -3.63 -2.85 -31.77
C LEU A 137 -2.72 -3.45 -32.85
N VAL A 138 -3.15 -3.42 -34.12
CA VAL A 138 -2.33 -3.90 -35.24
C VAL A 138 -1.07 -3.05 -35.42
N ALA A 139 -1.18 -1.73 -35.27
CA ALA A 139 -0.02 -0.84 -35.31
C ALA A 139 0.96 -1.12 -34.16
N LEU A 140 0.46 -1.36 -32.94
CA LEU A 140 1.29 -1.71 -31.78
C LEU A 140 2.04 -3.03 -32.00
N ILE A 141 1.36 -4.06 -32.53
CA ILE A 141 1.99 -5.34 -32.87
C ILE A 141 3.09 -5.14 -33.92
N GLY A 142 2.86 -4.29 -34.93
CA GLY A 142 3.88 -3.95 -35.93
C GLY A 142 5.13 -3.28 -35.33
N VAL A 143 4.95 -2.38 -34.35
CA VAL A 143 6.07 -1.72 -33.65
C VAL A 143 6.86 -2.71 -32.80
N VAL A 144 6.18 -3.62 -32.10
CA VAL A 144 6.84 -4.64 -31.28
C VAL A 144 7.67 -5.58 -32.16
N LEU A 145 7.10 -6.07 -33.27
CA LEU A 145 7.80 -6.94 -34.22
C LEU A 145 8.98 -6.24 -34.90
N TRP A 146 8.89 -4.94 -35.13
CA TRP A 146 10.00 -4.14 -35.64
C TRP A 146 11.12 -3.99 -34.59
N ALA A 147 10.75 -3.71 -33.33
CA ALA A 147 11.70 -3.50 -32.23
C ALA A 147 12.45 -4.77 -31.80
N THR A 148 11.87 -5.95 -32.02
CA THR A 148 12.47 -7.24 -31.62
C THR A 148 13.18 -7.98 -32.76
N ASN A 149 13.37 -7.35 -33.92
CA ASN A 149 13.94 -8.02 -35.09
C ASN A 149 15.48 -8.07 -34.99
N PRO A 150 16.12 -9.25 -34.82
CA PRO A 150 17.54 -9.35 -34.51
C PRO A 150 18.39 -9.38 -35.79
N VAL A 151 18.31 -8.34 -36.61
CA VAL A 151 19.21 -8.17 -37.77
C VAL A 151 19.50 -6.68 -37.99
N GLN A 152 20.28 -6.05 -37.10
CA GLN A 152 21.13 -4.86 -37.36
C GLN A 152 22.10 -4.74 -36.17
N THR A 153 23.38 -5.12 -36.22
CA THR A 153 24.48 -4.34 -36.83
C THR A 153 25.83 -5.09 -36.71
N PRO A 154 26.84 -4.72 -37.51
CA PRO A 154 27.98 -5.56 -37.87
C PRO A 154 29.14 -5.58 -36.87
N GLY A 155 29.91 -6.67 -36.94
CA GLY A 155 31.07 -6.94 -36.12
C GLY A 155 32.26 -6.00 -36.35
N ARG A 156 33.06 -5.86 -35.29
CA ARG A 156 34.42 -5.34 -35.36
C ARG A 156 35.34 -6.37 -34.75
N ALA A 157 36.24 -6.88 -35.58
CA ALA A 157 37.27 -7.83 -35.22
C ALA A 157 38.32 -7.19 -34.30
N LEU A 158 38.77 -7.95 -33.31
CA LEU A 158 40.07 -7.76 -32.69
C LEU A 158 40.80 -9.10 -32.71
N THR A 159 41.76 -9.19 -33.62
CA THR A 159 42.81 -10.19 -33.68
C THR A 159 43.82 -9.90 -32.57
N GLY A 160 44.11 -10.90 -31.74
CA GLY A 160 45.21 -10.88 -30.79
C GLY A 160 45.52 -12.32 -30.40
N ALA A 161 46.49 -12.91 -31.08
CA ALA A 161 47.03 -14.24 -30.79
C ALA A 161 47.69 -14.26 -29.41
N VAL A 162 47.69 -15.42 -28.73
CA VAL A 162 48.91 -16.17 -28.33
C VAL A 162 48.51 -17.56 -27.79
N SER A 163 49.06 -18.56 -28.48
CA SER A 163 49.58 -19.87 -28.09
C SER A 163 48.85 -20.78 -27.09
N GLY A 164 48.66 -22.01 -27.55
CA GLY A 164 48.10 -23.14 -26.81
C GLY A 164 49.00 -23.68 -25.71
N VAL A 165 48.35 -24.36 -24.77
CA VAL A 165 49.01 -25.20 -23.76
C VAL A 165 48.67 -26.64 -24.10
N ASN A 166 49.71 -27.40 -24.45
CA ASN A 166 49.64 -28.86 -24.58
C ASN A 166 49.65 -29.50 -23.19
N LEU A 167 48.78 -30.50 -23.04
CA LEU A 167 48.74 -31.43 -21.92
C LEU A 167 49.92 -32.40 -22.04
N LEU A 168 50.79 -32.42 -21.03
CA LEU A 168 51.69 -33.54 -20.77
C LEU A 168 51.64 -33.86 -19.27
N ALA A 169 51.30 -35.12 -18.99
CA ALA A 169 51.36 -35.70 -17.67
C ALA A 169 52.81 -36.07 -17.34
N THR A 170 53.26 -35.73 -16.13
CA THR A 170 54.41 -36.36 -15.48
C THR A 170 54.13 -36.59 -13.99
N THR A 171 54.75 -37.68 -13.52
CA THR A 171 54.63 -38.44 -12.28
C THR A 171 55.08 -37.72 -10.99
N PRO A 172 54.77 -38.27 -9.79
CA PRO A 172 54.93 -37.59 -8.51
C PRO A 172 56.33 -37.82 -7.92
N ASP A 173 56.87 -36.83 -7.20
CA ASP A 173 57.37 -36.97 -5.82
C ASP A 173 57.90 -35.62 -5.26
N GLN A 174 58.09 -35.60 -3.94
CA GLN A 174 58.82 -34.65 -3.08
C GLN A 174 57.92 -33.84 -2.13
N SER A 175 57.79 -34.44 -0.94
CA SER A 175 57.28 -33.91 0.32
C SER A 175 57.92 -32.56 0.69
N THR A 176 57.11 -31.51 0.64
CA THR A 176 57.37 -30.26 1.36
C THR A 176 56.35 -30.14 2.49
N SER A 177 56.83 -30.12 3.72
CA SER A 177 56.01 -29.86 4.91
C SER A 177 55.44 -28.46 4.82
N VAL A 178 54.13 -28.34 4.55
CA VAL A 178 53.40 -27.09 4.62
C VAL A 178 53.37 -26.66 6.10
N PRO A 179 53.87 -25.46 6.47
CA PRO A 179 53.69 -24.96 7.82
C PRO A 179 52.19 -24.85 8.08
N LEU A 180 51.69 -25.40 9.18
CA LEU A 180 50.31 -25.19 9.62
C LEU A 180 50.08 -23.68 9.73
N LEU A 181 49.35 -23.12 8.77
CA LEU A 181 48.79 -21.78 8.91
C LEU A 181 47.97 -21.78 10.18
N ALA A 182 48.32 -20.88 11.11
CA ALA A 182 47.52 -20.65 12.30
C ALA A 182 46.05 -20.50 11.87
N THR A 183 45.18 -21.31 12.45
CA THR A 183 43.74 -21.21 12.19
C THR A 183 43.34 -19.77 12.49
N VAL A 184 42.94 -19.02 11.45
CA VAL A 184 42.42 -17.67 11.62
C VAL A 184 41.23 -17.81 12.57
N VAL A 185 41.39 -17.36 13.82
CA VAL A 185 40.27 -17.20 14.73
C VAL A 185 39.35 -16.19 14.04
N PRO A 186 38.09 -16.53 13.74
CA PRO A 186 37.20 -15.58 13.08
C PRO A 186 37.05 -14.37 14.01
N THR A 187 37.70 -13.26 13.66
CA THR A 187 37.48 -11.97 14.32
C THR A 187 36.03 -11.62 14.08
N VAL A 188 35.22 -11.60 15.15
CA VAL A 188 33.85 -11.13 15.08
C VAL A 188 33.91 -9.70 14.56
N THR A 189 33.40 -9.46 13.34
CA THR A 189 33.28 -8.10 12.82
C THR A 189 32.45 -7.31 13.82
N PRO A 190 32.98 -6.24 14.44
CA PRO A 190 32.24 -5.49 15.43
C PRO A 190 31.00 -4.87 14.77
N LEU A 191 29.93 -4.80 15.54
CA LEU A 191 28.70 -4.15 15.11
C LEU A 191 28.98 -2.64 14.91
N PRO A 192 28.40 -1.98 13.89
CA PRO A 192 28.55 -0.54 13.72
C PRO A 192 28.06 0.23 14.96
N ALA A 193 28.74 1.35 15.30
CA ALA A 193 28.42 2.19 16.45
C ALA A 193 26.93 2.58 16.55
N ILE A 194 26.30 2.89 15.41
CA ILE A 194 24.88 3.26 15.32
C ILE A 194 23.89 2.15 15.71
N LEU A 195 24.37 0.91 15.91
CA LEU A 195 23.61 -0.25 16.37
C LEU A 195 24.11 -0.78 17.74
N GLU A 196 25.07 -0.12 18.38
CA GLU A 196 25.67 -0.58 19.65
C GLU A 196 24.71 -0.60 20.84
N ALA A 197 23.58 0.11 20.75
CA ALA A 197 22.52 0.03 21.76
C ALA A 197 21.95 -1.39 21.93
N ARG A 198 22.19 -2.30 20.97
CA ARG A 198 21.76 -3.71 20.99
C ARG A 198 20.26 -3.84 21.25
N GLY A 199 19.84 -4.81 22.06
CA GLY A 199 18.41 -5.08 22.31
C GLY A 199 17.73 -5.78 21.14
N SER A 200 16.43 -5.58 21.00
CA SER A 200 15.61 -6.28 20.00
C SER A 200 14.73 -5.33 19.19
N LEU A 201 14.50 -5.75 17.94
CA LEU A 201 13.71 -5.03 16.96
C LEU A 201 12.54 -5.91 16.54
N ALA A 202 11.31 -5.43 16.73
CA ALA A 202 10.12 -6.01 16.11
C ALA A 202 9.76 -5.23 14.84
N PHE A 203 9.20 -5.92 13.85
CA PHE A 203 8.82 -5.33 12.57
C PHE A 203 7.77 -6.20 11.86
N THR A 204 7.03 -5.59 10.94
CA THR A 204 6.04 -6.28 10.11
C THR A 204 6.69 -6.71 8.79
N VAL A 205 6.51 -7.96 8.37
CA VAL A 205 6.96 -8.47 7.07
C VAL A 205 5.76 -8.94 6.27
N ARG A 206 5.69 -8.56 4.99
CA ARG A 206 4.67 -9.06 4.08
C ARG A 206 5.20 -10.21 3.23
N GLU A 207 4.69 -11.41 3.45
CA GLU A 207 4.99 -12.63 2.69
C GLU A 207 3.73 -13.15 2.00
N LYS A 208 3.80 -13.43 0.69
CA LYS A 208 2.72 -14.10 -0.08
C LYS A 208 1.31 -13.50 0.15
N ALA A 209 1.23 -12.17 0.16
CA ALA A 209 0.03 -11.34 0.38
C ALA A 209 -0.45 -11.18 1.84
N GLN A 210 0.19 -11.86 2.78
CA GLN A 210 -0.08 -11.77 4.22
C GLN A 210 1.04 -11.03 4.95
N SER A 211 0.69 -10.34 6.03
CA SER A 211 1.62 -9.60 6.89
C SER A 211 1.69 -10.29 8.25
N ASP A 212 2.90 -10.57 8.70
CA ASP A 212 3.16 -11.16 10.01
C ASP A 212 4.20 -10.35 10.77
N ILE A 213 4.28 -10.56 12.07
CA ILE A 213 5.25 -9.88 12.92
C ILE A 213 6.46 -10.77 13.14
N TRP A 214 7.62 -10.17 12.95
CA TRP A 214 8.93 -10.77 13.13
C TRP A 214 9.73 -9.95 14.12
N ALA A 215 10.76 -10.57 14.70
CA ALA A 215 11.71 -9.88 15.54
C ALA A 215 13.12 -10.44 15.42
N VAL A 216 14.11 -9.63 15.78
CA VAL A 216 15.53 -10.04 15.81
C VAL A 216 16.24 -9.28 16.94
N ASN A 217 17.19 -9.91 17.62
CA ASN A 217 18.12 -9.13 18.44
C ASN A 217 19.12 -8.44 17.52
N ILE A 218 19.45 -7.20 17.83
CA ILE A 218 20.45 -6.46 17.08
C ILE A 218 21.82 -7.14 17.25
N GLY A 219 22.36 -7.63 16.14
CA GLY A 219 23.62 -8.40 16.08
C GLY A 219 23.43 -9.91 15.89
N ASP A 220 22.22 -10.44 16.03
CA ASP A 220 21.92 -11.84 15.73
C ASP A 220 21.83 -12.08 14.21
N ARG A 221 22.01 -13.34 13.79
CA ARG A 221 22.09 -13.71 12.37
C ARG A 221 20.77 -14.08 11.72
N THR A 222 19.71 -14.31 12.49
CA THR A 222 18.45 -14.80 11.95
C THR A 222 17.27 -14.16 12.68
N PRO A 223 16.37 -13.47 11.98
CA PRO A 223 15.13 -13.01 12.56
C PRO A 223 14.20 -14.20 12.82
N ILE A 224 13.40 -14.11 13.86
CA ILE A 224 12.38 -15.10 14.22
C ILE A 224 10.99 -14.53 14.00
N ARG A 225 10.06 -15.41 13.66
CA ARG A 225 8.65 -15.07 13.48
C ARG A 225 7.93 -15.12 14.83
N LEU A 226 7.13 -14.09 15.14
CA LEU A 226 6.38 -13.97 16.39
C LEU A 226 4.87 -14.22 16.22
N THR A 227 4.32 -14.01 15.02
CA THR A 227 2.93 -14.34 14.67
C THR A 227 2.86 -15.21 13.42
N ASN A 228 1.82 -16.05 13.34
CA ASN A 228 1.62 -16.98 12.24
C ASN A 228 0.13 -17.31 11.99
N SER A 229 -0.78 -16.39 12.31
CA SER A 229 -2.20 -16.61 12.01
C SER A 229 -2.42 -16.66 10.49
N PRO A 230 -3.61 -17.03 9.97
CA PRO A 230 -3.92 -16.94 8.53
C PRO A 230 -4.29 -15.52 8.05
N GLU A 231 -4.45 -14.56 8.96
CA GLU A 231 -4.86 -13.19 8.67
C GLU A 231 -3.68 -12.21 8.80
N ASP A 232 -3.86 -10.96 8.38
CA ASP A 232 -2.79 -9.96 8.48
C ASP A 232 -2.62 -9.41 9.91
N GLU A 233 -1.38 -9.27 10.34
CA GLU A 233 -0.94 -8.55 11.54
C GLU A 233 0.00 -7.39 11.20
N ARG A 234 -0.04 -6.33 12.02
CA ARG A 234 0.80 -5.13 11.83
C ARG A 234 0.96 -4.30 13.10
N ASP A 235 1.72 -3.21 12.95
CA ASP A 235 1.97 -2.18 13.96
C ASP A 235 2.48 -2.78 15.30
N PRO A 236 3.55 -3.61 15.27
CA PRO A 236 4.08 -4.23 16.48
C PRO A 236 4.73 -3.20 17.41
N VAL A 237 4.45 -3.32 18.70
CA VAL A 237 5.08 -2.49 19.74
C VAL A 237 5.43 -3.36 20.96
N TRP A 238 6.68 -3.27 21.38
CA TRP A 238 7.14 -3.95 22.59
C TRP A 238 6.63 -3.24 23.85
N SER A 239 6.30 -4.01 24.89
CA SER A 239 6.17 -3.45 26.23
C SER A 239 7.53 -2.91 26.71
N PRO A 240 7.55 -1.93 27.63
CA PRO A 240 8.80 -1.32 28.10
C PRO A 240 9.79 -2.31 28.72
N ASP A 241 9.28 -3.39 29.33
CA ASP A 241 10.06 -4.48 29.91
C ASP A 241 10.48 -5.56 28.89
N GLY A 242 10.02 -5.46 27.64
CA GLY A 242 10.29 -6.43 26.57
C GLY A 242 9.64 -7.80 26.72
N ARG A 243 8.73 -7.98 27.67
CA ARG A 243 8.11 -9.30 27.95
C ARG A 243 6.85 -9.55 27.13
N ARG A 244 6.21 -8.49 26.64
CA ARG A 244 4.95 -8.53 25.91
C ARG A 244 5.08 -7.74 24.61
N LEU A 245 4.30 -8.15 23.62
CA LEU A 245 4.19 -7.49 22.33
C LEU A 245 2.72 -7.13 22.09
N ALA A 246 2.41 -5.85 21.92
CA ALA A 246 1.09 -5.43 21.45
C ALA A 246 1.11 -5.23 19.93
N TYR A 247 0.01 -5.56 19.26
CA TYR A 247 -0.11 -5.44 17.80
C TYR A 247 -1.58 -5.44 17.35
N ALA A 248 -1.81 -5.04 16.10
CA ALA A 248 -3.12 -5.15 15.47
C ALA A 248 -3.20 -6.41 14.60
N SER A 249 -4.31 -7.16 14.66
CA SER A 249 -4.55 -8.35 13.84
C SER A 249 -5.98 -8.43 13.33
N ARG A 250 -6.15 -9.07 12.17
CA ARG A 250 -7.44 -9.40 11.56
C ARG A 250 -7.98 -10.80 11.86
N GLN A 251 -7.32 -11.55 12.75
CA GLN A 251 -7.66 -12.97 12.99
C GLN A 251 -9.12 -13.23 13.39
N ASP A 252 -9.84 -12.23 13.89
CA ASP A 252 -11.26 -12.31 14.27
C ASP A 252 -12.21 -11.53 13.32
N GLY A 253 -11.77 -11.22 12.09
CA GLY A 253 -12.60 -10.66 11.00
C GLY A 253 -12.55 -9.14 10.85
N ASN A 254 -12.23 -8.40 11.90
CA ASN A 254 -11.91 -6.97 11.88
C ASN A 254 -10.55 -6.70 12.53
N TRP A 255 -10.03 -5.47 12.39
CA TRP A 255 -8.76 -5.10 13.01
C TRP A 255 -8.96 -4.85 14.50
N GLU A 256 -8.32 -5.69 15.31
CA GLU A 256 -8.39 -5.65 16.76
C GLU A 256 -6.99 -5.64 17.36
N LEU A 257 -6.86 -5.18 18.60
CA LEU A 257 -5.61 -5.19 19.33
C LEU A 257 -5.42 -6.48 20.10
N TYR A 258 -4.19 -6.97 20.09
CA TYR A 258 -3.78 -8.16 20.81
C TYR A 258 -2.50 -7.87 21.61
N ILE A 259 -2.34 -8.60 22.71
CA ILE A 259 -1.10 -8.68 23.47
C ILE A 259 -0.62 -10.13 23.47
N TYR A 260 0.58 -10.35 22.97
CA TYR A 260 1.30 -11.61 23.05
C TYR A 260 2.31 -11.58 24.20
N ASP A 261 2.21 -12.53 25.12
CA ASP A 261 3.19 -12.73 26.20
C ASP A 261 4.26 -13.73 25.75
N LEU A 262 5.52 -13.28 25.73
CA LEU A 262 6.63 -14.06 25.20
C LEU A 262 7.09 -15.17 26.13
N GLN A 263 6.76 -15.10 27.43
CA GLN A 263 7.16 -16.10 28.40
C GLN A 263 6.18 -17.26 28.45
N SER A 264 4.88 -16.97 28.52
CA SER A 264 3.84 -17.99 28.54
C SER A 264 3.49 -18.49 27.13
N GLY A 265 3.78 -17.70 26.09
CA GLY A 265 3.35 -17.95 24.73
C GLY A 265 1.85 -17.72 24.51
N THR A 266 1.17 -17.01 25.42
CA THR A 266 -0.27 -16.75 25.33
C THR A 266 -0.57 -15.43 24.64
N THR A 267 -1.57 -15.44 23.76
CA THR A 267 -2.11 -14.22 23.12
C THR A 267 -3.47 -13.88 23.70
N SER A 268 -3.66 -12.63 24.11
CA SER A 268 -4.94 -12.09 24.58
C SER A 268 -5.47 -11.04 23.61
N ARG A 269 -6.75 -11.13 23.25
CA ARG A 269 -7.47 -10.07 22.53
C ARG A 269 -7.84 -8.97 23.51
N MET A 270 -7.58 -7.71 23.14
CA MET A 270 -7.76 -6.56 24.01
C MET A 270 -8.98 -5.71 23.66
N THR A 271 -9.36 -5.68 22.39
CA THR A 271 -10.51 -4.93 21.90
C THR A 271 -11.50 -5.88 21.21
N PHE A 272 -12.79 -5.58 21.30
CA PHE A 272 -13.88 -6.48 20.86
C PHE A 272 -14.94 -5.75 20.01
N ASP A 273 -14.63 -4.54 19.55
CA ASP A 273 -15.58 -3.69 18.87
C ASP A 273 -15.59 -4.01 17.38
N LEU A 274 -16.74 -3.99 16.70
CA LEU A 274 -16.83 -4.22 15.24
C LEU A 274 -16.19 -3.10 14.37
N SER A 275 -15.42 -2.21 14.99
CA SER A 275 -14.73 -1.10 14.37
C SER A 275 -13.28 -1.47 14.02
N PHE A 276 -12.51 -0.47 13.61
CA PHE A 276 -11.07 -0.62 13.35
C PHE A 276 -10.29 -0.14 14.57
N GLN A 277 -9.34 -0.94 15.04
CA GLN A 277 -8.34 -0.56 16.04
C GLN A 277 -6.94 -0.81 15.49
N GLY A 278 -6.00 0.09 15.79
CA GLY A 278 -4.63 -0.01 15.28
C GLY A 278 -3.63 0.81 16.08
N ALA A 279 -2.38 0.82 15.59
CA ALA A 279 -1.28 1.63 16.12
C ALA A 279 -1.20 1.65 17.67
N PRO A 280 -1.20 0.49 18.36
CA PRO A 280 -1.07 0.48 19.81
C PRO A 280 0.29 1.06 20.23
N ARG A 281 0.35 1.72 21.38
CA ARG A 281 1.60 2.11 22.06
C ARG A 281 1.46 1.92 23.56
N TRP A 282 2.51 1.40 24.18
CA TRP A 282 2.57 1.23 25.62
C TRP A 282 2.84 2.55 26.33
N SER A 283 2.23 2.71 27.50
CA SER A 283 2.73 3.66 28.50
C SER A 283 4.11 3.23 29.01
N PRO A 284 4.95 4.17 29.46
CA PRO A 284 6.28 3.85 29.99
C PRO A 284 6.28 2.92 31.21
N ASP A 285 5.19 2.94 32.00
CA ASP A 285 4.99 2.07 33.16
C ASP A 285 4.43 0.67 32.78
N GLY A 286 4.10 0.44 31.51
CA GLY A 286 3.57 -0.82 31.00
C GLY A 286 2.17 -1.19 31.48
N GLN A 287 1.42 -0.25 32.06
CA GLN A 287 0.06 -0.47 32.60
C GLN A 287 -1.06 -0.10 31.62
N TRP A 288 -0.75 0.68 30.59
CA TRP A 288 -1.73 1.23 29.67
C TRP A 288 -1.31 1.04 28.21
N LEU A 289 -2.31 1.00 27.34
CA LEU A 289 -2.16 1.14 25.90
C LEU A 289 -2.91 2.39 25.43
N VAL A 290 -2.25 3.21 24.62
CA VAL A 290 -2.91 4.20 23.77
C VAL A 290 -2.99 3.64 22.34
N TYR A 291 -4.08 3.92 21.63
CA TYR A 291 -4.33 3.36 20.30
C TYR A 291 -5.28 4.24 19.49
N GLU A 292 -5.35 3.99 18.18
CA GLU A 292 -6.33 4.64 17.30
C GLU A 292 -7.57 3.75 17.14
N SER A 293 -8.77 4.33 17.12
CA SER A 293 -10.02 3.58 16.89
C SER A 293 -10.99 4.34 15.99
N TYR A 294 -11.54 3.65 14.99
CA TYR A 294 -12.52 4.21 14.06
C TYR A 294 -13.95 3.99 14.57
N GLN A 295 -14.43 4.83 15.49
CA GLN A 295 -15.78 4.74 16.04
C GLN A 295 -16.59 5.99 15.68
N GLY A 296 -17.91 5.86 15.56
CA GLY A 296 -18.77 7.02 15.31
C GLY A 296 -18.49 7.78 14.00
N ASN A 297 -17.89 7.11 13.01
CA ASN A 297 -17.48 7.69 11.72
C ASN A 297 -16.35 8.73 11.80
N ASN A 298 -15.51 8.65 12.85
CA ASN A 298 -14.23 9.35 12.94
C ASN A 298 -13.14 8.39 13.42
N LEU A 299 -11.88 8.75 13.20
CA LEU A 299 -10.72 8.09 13.80
C LEU A 299 -10.29 8.94 14.99
N ASP A 300 -10.24 8.38 16.19
CA ASP A 300 -9.79 9.10 17.39
C ASP A 300 -8.77 8.30 18.18
N VAL A 301 -8.09 8.99 19.11
CA VAL A 301 -7.16 8.37 20.04
C VAL A 301 -7.90 7.90 21.30
N TYR A 302 -7.66 6.65 21.68
CA TYR A 302 -8.21 6.01 22.86
C TYR A 302 -7.09 5.50 23.76
N ILE A 303 -7.41 5.30 25.04
CA ILE A 303 -6.55 4.70 26.05
C ILE A 303 -7.31 3.56 26.74
N MET A 304 -6.60 2.49 27.12
CA MET A 304 -7.15 1.39 27.92
C MET A 304 -6.08 0.77 28.82
N GLY A 305 -6.51 0.14 29.91
CA GLY A 305 -5.64 -0.70 30.74
C GLY A 305 -5.18 -1.94 29.96
N VAL A 306 -4.02 -2.47 30.31
CA VAL A 306 -3.45 -3.67 29.65
C VAL A 306 -4.19 -4.97 29.97
N ASP A 307 -5.18 -4.90 30.86
CA ASP A 307 -6.19 -5.92 31.15
C ASP A 307 -7.48 -5.74 30.33
N GLY A 308 -7.53 -4.73 29.45
CA GLY A 308 -8.70 -4.38 28.63
C GLY A 308 -9.73 -3.52 29.37
N SER A 309 -9.46 -3.12 30.61
CA SER A 309 -10.35 -2.28 31.40
C SER A 309 -10.16 -0.78 31.13
N GLN A 310 -11.01 0.05 31.72
CA GLN A 310 -10.84 1.51 31.76
C GLN A 310 -10.66 2.20 30.40
N VAL A 311 -11.35 1.69 29.37
CA VAL A 311 -11.35 2.28 28.02
C VAL A 311 -11.89 3.70 28.08
N LYS A 312 -11.13 4.66 27.56
CA LYS A 312 -11.49 6.08 27.48
C LYS A 312 -11.08 6.66 26.13
N ARG A 313 -11.98 7.44 25.52
CA ARG A 313 -11.68 8.30 24.37
C ARG A 313 -10.90 9.53 24.84
N LEU A 314 -9.75 9.81 24.22
CA LEU A 314 -8.91 10.97 24.55
C LEU A 314 -9.19 12.16 23.65
N THR A 315 -9.40 11.93 22.35
CA THR A 315 -9.68 13.00 21.38
C THR A 315 -11.09 12.90 20.81
N ASP A 316 -11.72 14.04 20.49
CA ASP A 316 -13.08 14.09 19.98
C ASP A 316 -13.33 15.13 18.88
N TYR A 317 -12.26 15.66 18.30
CA TYR A 317 -12.31 16.57 17.17
C TYR A 317 -13.04 15.96 15.94
N PRO A 318 -13.80 16.75 15.14
CA PRO A 318 -14.52 16.21 13.96
C PRO A 318 -13.66 15.68 12.80
N GLY A 319 -12.34 15.83 12.86
CA GLY A 319 -11.37 15.28 11.91
C GLY A 319 -10.58 14.13 12.52
N PRO A 320 -9.91 13.31 11.70
CA PRO A 320 -9.20 12.14 12.19
C PRO A 320 -7.97 12.50 13.04
N ASP A 321 -7.86 11.82 14.18
CA ASP A 321 -6.70 11.80 15.08
C ASP A 321 -6.16 10.37 15.18
N PHE A 322 -4.86 10.16 14.93
CA PHE A 322 -4.30 8.81 14.77
C PHE A 322 -2.78 8.73 15.00
N SER A 323 -2.19 7.54 14.84
CA SER A 323 -0.75 7.29 15.05
C SER A 323 -0.23 7.84 16.40
N PRO A 324 -0.81 7.45 17.55
CA PRO A 324 -0.40 7.98 18.85
C PRO A 324 1.03 7.53 19.21
N ALA A 325 1.65 8.27 20.14
CA ALA A 325 2.97 8.00 20.70
C ALA A 325 3.07 8.53 22.14
N TRP A 326 3.26 7.63 23.10
CA TRP A 326 3.40 8.02 24.50
C TRP A 326 4.78 8.60 24.78
N SER A 327 4.82 9.74 25.48
CA SER A 327 6.06 10.32 25.99
C SER A 327 6.71 9.44 27.05
N PRO A 328 8.06 9.42 27.16
CA PRO A 328 8.78 8.61 28.15
C PRO A 328 8.48 8.98 29.61
N ASP A 329 8.06 10.23 29.88
CA ASP A 329 7.66 10.69 31.20
C ASP A 329 6.25 10.23 31.61
N GLY A 330 5.49 9.67 30.67
CA GLY A 330 4.14 9.16 30.89
C GLY A 330 3.04 10.22 30.92
N ARG A 331 3.35 11.51 30.70
CA ARG A 331 2.42 12.63 30.92
C ARG A 331 1.83 13.22 29.64
N ARG A 332 2.40 12.92 28.48
CA ARG A 332 1.97 13.44 27.17
C ARG A 332 1.79 12.34 26.14
N ILE A 333 0.86 12.54 25.22
CA ILE A 333 0.66 11.69 24.05
C ILE A 333 0.81 12.58 22.82
N ALA A 334 1.78 12.26 21.95
CA ALA A 334 1.85 12.84 20.62
C ALA A 334 0.94 12.05 19.67
N PHE A 335 0.29 12.71 18.72
CA PHE A 335 -0.58 12.08 17.74
C PHE A 335 -0.69 12.95 16.50
N VAL A 336 -1.11 12.37 15.38
CA VAL A 336 -1.37 13.09 14.13
C VAL A 336 -2.80 13.59 14.15
N SER A 337 -3.05 14.84 13.76
CA SER A 337 -4.38 15.40 13.63
C SER A 337 -4.57 16.15 12.32
N TRP A 338 -5.80 16.09 11.78
CA TRP A 338 -6.22 16.85 10.60
C TRP A 338 -6.87 18.20 10.95
N ARG A 339 -6.77 18.64 12.20
CA ARG A 339 -7.60 19.75 12.68
C ARG A 339 -7.32 21.10 12.02
N ASP A 340 -6.12 21.28 11.49
CA ASP A 340 -5.70 22.50 10.78
C ASP A 340 -5.81 22.39 9.25
N GLY A 341 -6.40 21.29 8.73
CA GLY A 341 -6.62 21.07 7.29
C GLY A 341 -5.54 20.26 6.58
N ASN A 342 -4.45 19.92 7.27
CA ASN A 342 -3.39 18.98 6.88
C ASN A 342 -3.04 18.08 8.07
N GLN A 343 -2.24 17.03 7.85
CA GLN A 343 -1.69 16.23 8.93
C GLN A 343 -0.54 16.97 9.62
N ASP A 344 -0.78 17.40 10.85
CA ASP A 344 0.25 17.92 11.75
C ASP A 344 0.31 17.07 13.03
N ILE A 345 1.43 17.18 13.76
CA ILE A 345 1.59 16.50 15.04
C ILE A 345 1.12 17.40 16.19
N TYR A 346 0.29 16.81 17.02
CA TYR A 346 -0.31 17.40 18.20
C TYR A 346 0.14 16.71 19.48
N LEU A 347 0.15 17.46 20.58
CA LEU A 347 0.35 16.94 21.93
C LEU A 347 -0.93 17.03 22.75
N PHE A 348 -1.35 15.89 23.28
CA PHE A 348 -2.38 15.76 24.31
C PHE A 348 -1.70 15.65 25.68
N SER A 349 -2.13 16.47 26.64
CA SER A 349 -1.64 16.41 28.02
C SER A 349 -2.53 15.51 28.88
N LEU A 350 -1.93 14.57 29.61
CA LEU A 350 -2.67 13.78 30.61
C LEU A 350 -2.92 14.56 31.91
N ASP A 351 -2.20 15.67 32.12
CA ASP A 351 -2.42 16.58 33.25
C ASP A 351 -3.62 17.51 33.03
N ASP A 352 -3.90 17.86 31.77
CA ASP A 352 -5.11 18.58 31.34
C ASP A 352 -5.80 17.78 30.23
N PRO A 353 -6.54 16.71 30.56
CA PRO A 353 -7.00 15.69 29.63
C PRO A 353 -8.27 16.13 28.87
N ARG A 354 -8.22 17.31 28.25
CA ARG A 354 -9.24 17.86 27.35
C ARG A 354 -8.65 17.96 25.95
N ASP A 355 -9.29 17.39 24.95
CA ASP A 355 -8.79 17.46 23.56
C ASP A 355 -8.64 18.92 23.07
N ALA A 356 -9.54 19.80 23.49
CA ALA A 356 -9.47 21.23 23.19
C ALA A 356 -8.20 21.93 23.76
N ALA A 357 -7.48 21.31 24.70
CA ALA A 357 -6.21 21.80 25.23
C ALA A 357 -4.99 21.24 24.48
N SER A 358 -5.20 20.32 23.53
CA SER A 358 -4.11 19.76 22.72
C SER A 358 -3.49 20.83 21.81
N VAL A 359 -2.17 20.81 21.68
CA VAL A 359 -1.40 21.84 20.96
C VAL A 359 -0.70 21.26 19.72
N ASN A 360 -0.76 21.97 18.60
CA ASN A 360 0.06 21.68 17.42
C ASN A 360 1.52 22.00 17.79
N VAL A 361 2.46 21.09 17.53
CA VAL A 361 3.89 21.33 17.82
C VAL A 361 4.74 21.52 16.58
N THR A 362 4.27 21.11 15.41
CA THR A 362 5.05 21.21 14.17
C THR A 362 4.72 22.45 13.37
N HIS A 363 3.46 22.91 13.40
CA HIS A 363 2.97 24.12 12.73
C HIS A 363 3.32 24.17 11.23
N THR A 364 3.04 23.09 10.49
CA THR A 364 3.49 22.96 9.08
C THR A 364 2.37 22.79 8.06
N ALA A 365 1.69 23.88 7.70
CA ALA A 365 0.52 23.89 6.80
C ALA A 365 0.66 23.22 5.41
N LEU A 366 1.88 22.87 4.95
CA LEU A 366 2.13 22.28 3.63
C LEU A 366 2.73 20.87 3.70
N ARG A 367 2.90 20.30 4.89
CA ARG A 367 3.41 18.94 5.07
C ARG A 367 2.32 18.04 5.60
N GLU A 368 2.45 16.77 5.27
CA GLU A 368 1.60 15.71 5.78
C GLU A 368 2.49 14.83 6.66
N GLU A 369 2.31 14.94 7.98
CA GLU A 369 3.16 14.34 9.00
C GLU A 369 2.53 13.09 9.61
N ASP A 370 3.34 12.06 9.88
CA ASP A 370 2.88 10.78 10.41
C ASP A 370 3.96 10.10 11.25
N TYR A 371 3.56 9.09 12.03
CA TYR A 371 4.40 8.23 12.86
C TYR A 371 5.31 8.99 13.85
N PRO A 372 4.73 9.82 14.76
CA PRO A 372 5.52 10.42 15.83
C PRO A 372 6.14 9.35 16.74
N THR A 373 7.36 9.63 17.19
CA THR A 373 8.07 8.80 18.17
C THR A 373 9.01 9.65 19.01
N TRP A 374 9.03 9.39 20.32
CA TRP A 374 9.80 10.18 21.27
C TRP A 374 11.23 9.67 21.39
N SER A 375 12.20 10.58 21.52
CA SER A 375 13.52 10.21 22.01
C SER A 375 13.42 9.61 23.42
N PRO A 376 14.32 8.70 23.82
CA PRO A 376 14.23 8.06 25.14
C PRO A 376 14.28 9.03 26.32
N ASP A 377 14.88 10.21 26.15
CA ASP A 377 14.95 11.27 27.16
C ASP A 377 13.74 12.21 27.16
N GLY A 378 12.79 12.03 26.23
CA GLY A 378 11.55 12.80 26.13
C GLY A 378 11.69 14.23 25.60
N LYS A 379 12.87 14.63 25.12
CA LYS A 379 13.12 16.01 24.67
C LYS A 379 12.87 16.24 23.18
N LEU A 380 12.92 15.18 22.38
CA LEU A 380 12.80 15.24 20.94
C LEU A 380 11.64 14.36 20.47
N LEU A 381 11.03 14.80 19.39
CA LEU A 381 10.08 14.01 18.63
C LEU A 381 10.63 13.78 17.22
N ALA A 382 10.74 12.53 16.81
CA ALA A 382 10.99 12.16 15.42
C ALA A 382 9.68 11.76 14.75
N PHE A 383 9.55 12.06 13.47
CA PHE A 383 8.37 11.73 12.68
C PHE A 383 8.72 11.66 11.20
N SER A 384 7.81 11.10 10.41
CA SER A 384 7.92 11.10 8.96
C SER A 384 6.99 12.12 8.34
N ALA A 385 7.40 12.77 7.26
CA ALA A 385 6.51 13.63 6.51
C ALA A 385 6.83 13.59 5.02
N LEU A 386 5.80 13.79 4.19
CA LEU A 386 6.00 13.97 2.75
C LEU A 386 6.48 15.39 2.47
N ASP A 387 7.71 15.53 1.99
CA ASP A 387 8.33 16.81 1.69
C ASP A 387 8.90 16.78 0.26
N GLU A 388 8.39 17.64 -0.60
CA GLU A 388 8.73 17.71 -2.03
C GLU A 388 8.53 16.37 -2.78
N GLY A 389 7.51 15.60 -2.38
CA GLY A 389 7.17 14.31 -2.98
C GLY A 389 8.07 13.14 -2.54
N VAL A 390 8.94 13.36 -1.55
CA VAL A 390 9.78 12.34 -0.92
C VAL A 390 9.44 12.27 0.56
N GLU A 391 9.23 11.06 1.06
CA GLU A 391 9.03 10.85 2.50
C GLU A 391 10.37 10.94 3.23
N LYS A 392 10.43 11.86 4.19
CA LYS A 392 11.63 12.19 4.96
C LYS A 392 11.35 12.04 6.44
N ILE A 393 12.41 11.81 7.20
CA ILE A 393 12.39 11.81 8.65
C ILE A 393 12.79 13.19 9.14
N PHE A 394 11.98 13.71 10.05
CA PHE A 394 12.17 14.97 10.73
C PHE A 394 12.37 14.72 12.22
N VAL A 395 13.15 15.59 12.88
CA VAL A 395 13.35 15.59 14.33
C VAL A 395 13.15 17.00 14.86
N LEU A 396 12.34 17.13 15.90
CA LEU A 396 11.93 18.41 16.49
C LEU A 396 12.14 18.39 18.02
N PRO A 397 12.78 19.43 18.61
CA PRO A 397 12.71 19.70 20.04
C PRO A 397 11.29 20.08 20.48
N VAL A 398 10.73 19.33 21.41
CA VAL A 398 9.30 19.42 21.75
C VAL A 398 8.94 20.55 22.71
N ASP A 399 9.89 20.97 23.54
CA ASP A 399 9.66 21.99 24.59
C ASP A 399 10.13 23.39 24.15
N ASP A 400 10.67 23.55 22.94
CA ASP A 400 11.05 24.84 22.37
C ASP A 400 10.04 25.24 21.28
N PRO A 401 9.13 26.19 21.57
CA PRO A 401 8.10 26.61 20.61
C PRO A 401 8.65 27.34 19.37
N ASN A 402 9.93 27.74 19.38
CA ASN A 402 10.57 28.38 18.23
C ASN A 402 11.47 27.41 17.45
N ALA A 403 11.61 26.16 17.91
CA ALA A 403 12.42 25.19 17.21
C ALA A 403 11.77 24.78 15.90
N THR A 404 12.62 24.52 14.89
CA THR A 404 12.19 24.00 13.60
C THR A 404 12.62 22.55 13.46
N ALA A 405 11.76 21.76 12.84
CA ALA A 405 12.06 20.36 12.59
C ALA A 405 13.25 20.22 11.63
N GLN A 406 14.25 19.45 12.04
CA GLN A 406 15.45 19.17 11.26
C GLN A 406 15.23 17.92 10.40
N VAL A 407 15.61 17.98 9.13
CA VAL A 407 15.57 16.81 8.23
C VAL A 407 16.75 15.90 8.53
N LEU A 408 16.47 14.66 8.91
CA LEU A 408 17.50 13.64 9.14
C LEU A 408 17.86 12.87 7.87
N GLY A 409 16.88 12.62 7.01
CA GLY A 409 17.08 11.88 5.77
C GLY A 409 15.79 11.31 5.19
N ARG A 410 15.93 10.45 4.17
CA ARG A 410 14.79 9.76 3.55
C ARG A 410 14.34 8.57 4.41
N GLY A 411 13.03 8.39 4.55
CA GLY A 411 12.45 7.23 5.22
C GLY A 411 11.11 7.54 5.88
N ARG A 412 10.52 6.50 6.47
CA ARG A 412 9.27 6.55 7.22
C ARG A 412 9.28 5.66 8.45
N THR A 413 8.25 5.76 9.28
CA THR A 413 8.07 4.95 10.50
C THR A 413 9.33 4.89 11.37
N PRO A 414 9.84 6.05 11.84
CA PRO A 414 11.06 6.09 12.65
C PRO A 414 10.85 5.39 14.00
N THR A 415 11.90 4.73 14.51
CA THR A 415 11.98 4.28 15.91
C THR A 415 13.35 4.62 16.47
N TRP A 416 13.39 5.18 17.68
CA TRP A 416 14.63 5.56 18.32
C TRP A 416 15.38 4.34 18.84
N SER A 417 16.71 4.41 18.74
CA SER A 417 17.59 3.59 19.58
C SER A 417 17.29 3.81 21.06
N PRO A 418 17.40 2.76 21.90
CA PRO A 418 17.19 2.91 23.35
C PRO A 418 18.16 3.88 24.03
N ASP A 419 19.33 4.14 23.43
CA ASP A 419 20.30 5.12 23.93
C ASP A 419 20.13 6.52 23.32
N GLY A 420 19.19 6.69 22.39
CA GLY A 420 18.84 7.97 21.75
C GLY A 420 19.86 8.48 20.72
N ARG A 421 20.85 7.68 20.32
CA ARG A 421 21.93 8.12 19.42
C ARG A 421 21.65 7.94 17.94
N SER A 422 20.76 7.01 17.60
CA SER A 422 20.36 6.68 16.23
C SER A 422 18.86 6.37 16.13
N LEU A 423 18.37 6.24 14.91
CA LEU A 423 17.02 5.76 14.63
C LEU A 423 17.06 4.64 13.60
N ILE A 424 16.10 3.71 13.67
CA ILE A 424 15.81 2.79 12.58
C ILE A 424 14.59 3.32 11.83
N VAL A 425 14.68 3.35 10.48
CA VAL A 425 13.68 3.91 9.59
C VAL A 425 13.40 2.93 8.45
N ALA A 426 12.17 2.92 7.94
CA ALA A 426 11.82 2.17 6.75
C ALA A 426 12.07 3.04 5.50
N VAL A 427 12.78 2.50 4.51
CA VAL A 427 13.07 3.20 3.25
C VAL A 427 12.57 2.37 2.09
N ASP A 428 11.60 2.91 1.36
CA ASP A 428 11.02 2.24 0.20
C ASP A 428 11.92 2.42 -1.05
N SER A 429 12.21 1.33 -1.75
CA SER A 429 12.78 1.30 -3.09
C SER A 429 11.68 1.07 -4.13
N PHE A 430 12.05 0.86 -5.40
CA PHE A 430 11.08 0.58 -6.46
C PHE A 430 10.38 -0.79 -6.27
N ASP A 431 11.08 -1.73 -5.64
CA ASP A 431 10.74 -3.14 -5.57
C ASP A 431 10.53 -3.66 -4.14
N SER A 432 10.99 -2.95 -3.11
CA SER A 432 10.93 -3.42 -1.72
C SER A 432 11.00 -2.29 -0.69
N THR A 433 10.93 -2.64 0.59
CA THR A 433 11.24 -1.74 1.70
C THR A 433 12.44 -2.31 2.47
N GLN A 434 13.33 -1.45 2.95
CA GLN A 434 14.45 -1.85 3.81
C GLN A 434 14.41 -1.08 5.12
N LEU A 435 14.83 -1.73 6.21
CA LEU A 435 15.09 -1.03 7.47
C LEU A 435 16.54 -0.56 7.49
N ILE A 436 16.74 0.74 7.72
CA ILE A 436 18.03 1.41 7.73
C ILE A 436 18.20 2.10 9.08
N ALA A 437 19.34 1.88 9.73
CA ALA A 437 19.74 2.65 10.90
C ALA A 437 20.45 3.93 10.44
N VAL A 438 20.03 5.07 10.99
CA VAL A 438 20.54 6.41 10.68
C VAL A 438 21.08 7.07 11.96
N PRO A 439 22.27 7.67 11.93
CA PRO A 439 22.80 8.39 13.08
C PRO A 439 22.02 9.69 13.34
N PHE A 440 21.88 10.06 14.61
CA PHE A 440 21.35 11.37 15.02
C PHE A 440 22.39 12.20 15.79
N ALA A 441 23.04 11.61 16.81
CA ALA A 441 23.92 12.33 17.73
C ALA A 441 25.43 12.11 17.49
N GLU A 442 25.82 11.20 16.59
CA GLU A 442 27.21 10.80 16.39
C GLU A 442 27.62 10.79 14.92
N THR A 443 28.92 10.83 14.66
CA THR A 443 29.48 10.60 13.32
C THR A 443 29.27 9.14 12.92
N GLY A 444 28.54 8.91 11.84
CA GLY A 444 28.31 7.58 11.31
C GLY A 444 27.73 7.65 9.91
N PHE A 445 27.67 6.50 9.24
CA PHE A 445 26.99 6.38 7.97
C PHE A 445 25.72 5.55 8.17
N ALA A 446 24.65 5.95 7.50
CA ALA A 446 23.44 5.15 7.46
C ALA A 446 23.76 3.73 7.01
N THR A 447 23.24 2.72 7.71
CA THR A 447 23.54 1.31 7.45
C THR A 447 22.27 0.48 7.42
N THR A 448 22.20 -0.51 6.52
CA THR A 448 21.09 -1.45 6.48
C THR A 448 21.11 -2.32 7.75
N VAL A 449 19.95 -2.54 8.35
CA VAL A 449 19.80 -3.44 9.49
C VAL A 449 19.81 -4.89 8.98
N ILE A 450 20.97 -5.52 9.02
CA ILE A 450 21.14 -6.94 8.73
C ILE A 450 20.81 -7.71 10.02
N PRO A 451 20.05 -8.83 9.99
CA PRO A 451 19.54 -9.61 8.85
C PRO A 451 18.02 -9.44 8.61
N VAL A 452 17.50 -8.21 8.64
CA VAL A 452 16.06 -7.99 8.44
C VAL A 452 15.64 -8.31 6.98
N PRO A 453 14.54 -9.03 6.73
CA PRO A 453 14.05 -9.31 5.39
C PRO A 453 13.67 -8.04 4.61
N GLN A 454 13.80 -8.09 3.28
CA GLN A 454 13.25 -7.05 2.42
C GLN A 454 11.71 -7.02 2.53
N GLY A 455 11.12 -5.83 2.46
CA GLY A 455 9.70 -5.59 2.69
C GLY A 455 9.32 -5.40 4.16
N ALA A 456 10.30 -5.41 5.09
CA ALA A 456 10.05 -5.13 6.49
C ALA A 456 9.67 -3.65 6.72
N THR A 457 8.69 -3.42 7.59
CA THR A 457 8.14 -2.09 7.89
C THR A 457 7.80 -1.94 9.38
N THR A 458 7.43 -0.73 9.79
CA THR A 458 6.95 -0.39 11.15
C THR A 458 7.86 -0.96 12.26
N PRO A 459 9.15 -0.59 12.26
CA PRO A 459 10.08 -1.06 13.27
C PRO A 459 9.75 -0.52 14.66
N HIS A 460 9.96 -1.33 15.70
CA HIS A 460 9.97 -0.88 17.08
C HIS A 460 11.19 -1.47 17.81
N TRP A 461 12.07 -0.60 18.27
CA TRP A 461 13.34 -0.96 18.89
C TRP A 461 13.32 -0.73 20.40
N ILE A 462 13.71 -1.75 21.18
CA ILE A 462 13.87 -1.65 22.63
C ILE A 462 15.21 -2.22 23.11
N ALA A 463 15.61 -1.87 24.33
CA ALA A 463 16.85 -2.35 24.95
C ALA A 463 16.79 -3.83 25.37
N ALA A 464 15.60 -4.36 25.65
CA ALA A 464 15.48 -5.75 26.09
C ALA A 464 15.78 -6.71 24.93
N LEU A 465 16.46 -7.81 25.24
CA LEU A 465 16.69 -8.91 24.31
C LEU A 465 15.47 -9.84 24.25
N LEU A 466 15.28 -10.49 23.11
CA LEU A 466 14.35 -11.60 22.95
C LEU A 466 14.74 -12.74 23.91
N PRO A 467 13.76 -13.45 24.51
CA PRO A 467 14.04 -14.60 25.35
C PRO A 467 14.83 -15.67 24.59
N ALA A 468 15.91 -16.17 25.20
CA ALA A 468 16.79 -17.15 24.57
C ALA A 468 16.05 -18.44 24.18
N SER A 469 15.04 -18.85 24.95
CA SER A 469 14.18 -20.00 24.62
C SER A 469 13.45 -19.82 23.28
N LEU A 470 12.93 -18.63 23.03
CA LEU A 470 12.19 -18.27 21.81
C LEU A 470 13.14 -18.17 20.60
N VAL A 471 14.33 -17.60 20.80
CA VAL A 471 15.39 -17.56 19.77
C VAL A 471 15.85 -18.97 19.43
N ASN A 472 16.11 -19.82 20.44
CA ASN A 472 16.57 -21.19 20.26
C ASN A 472 15.50 -22.09 19.61
N SER A 473 14.21 -21.79 19.77
CA SER A 473 13.14 -22.51 19.06
C SER A 473 12.98 -22.08 17.60
N GLY A 474 13.62 -20.98 17.19
CA GLY A 474 13.47 -20.40 15.85
C GLY A 474 12.20 -19.57 15.67
N GLY A 475 11.52 -19.20 16.76
CA GLY A 475 10.20 -18.55 16.71
C GLY A 475 9.06 -19.50 16.37
N LEU A 476 7.94 -18.94 15.91
CA LEU A 476 6.79 -19.71 15.42
C LEU A 476 7.05 -20.28 14.01
N GLY A 477 6.38 -21.38 13.71
CA GLY A 477 6.38 -21.98 12.36
C GLY A 477 5.81 -21.02 11.29
N PRO A 478 5.90 -21.40 10.00
CA PRO A 478 5.41 -20.57 8.90
C PRO A 478 3.92 -20.24 9.08
N ALA A 479 3.48 -19.17 8.41
CA ALA A 479 2.08 -18.76 8.40
C ALA A 479 1.14 -19.94 8.14
N VAL A 480 0.09 -20.03 8.96
CA VAL A 480 -0.94 -21.05 8.78
C VAL A 480 -1.78 -20.67 7.57
N VAL A 481 -1.64 -21.42 6.47
CA VAL A 481 -2.47 -21.22 5.28
C VAL A 481 -3.82 -21.89 5.50
N ALA A 482 -4.85 -21.11 5.87
CA ALA A 482 -6.23 -21.59 5.77
C ALA A 482 -6.64 -21.66 4.28
N PRO A 483 -7.45 -22.66 3.86
CA PRO A 483 -8.00 -22.66 2.50
C PRO A 483 -8.84 -21.38 2.30
N LEU A 484 -8.59 -20.69 1.18
CA LEU A 484 -9.10 -19.34 0.92
C LEU A 484 -10.64 -19.21 0.96
N TYR A 485 -11.39 -20.31 0.92
CA TYR A 485 -12.85 -20.36 1.09
C TYR A 485 -13.28 -21.77 1.55
N ILE A 486 -14.23 -21.85 2.50
CA ILE A 486 -15.14 -23.00 2.60
C ILE A 486 -16.29 -22.70 1.63
N GLU A 487 -16.40 -23.46 0.54
CA GLU A 487 -17.56 -23.38 -0.36
C GLU A 487 -18.79 -23.91 0.39
N LEU A 488 -19.54 -23.02 1.06
CA LEU A 488 -20.86 -23.34 1.59
C LEU A 488 -21.82 -23.51 0.40
N ARG A 489 -21.92 -24.73 -0.13
CA ARG A 489 -22.97 -25.06 -1.09
C ARG A 489 -24.32 -25.02 -0.37
N ARG A 490 -25.12 -24.00 -0.70
CA ARG A 490 -26.57 -24.06 -0.53
C ARG A 490 -27.15 -24.97 -1.60
N ASP A 491 -27.61 -26.14 -1.22
CA ASP A 491 -28.58 -26.89 -1.98
C ASP A 491 -30.00 -26.34 -1.74
N ARG A 492 -30.91 -26.61 -2.70
CA ARG A 492 -32.24 -26.00 -2.87
C ARG A 492 -33.23 -26.17 -1.71
N TYR A 493 -32.80 -26.74 -0.59
CA TYR A 493 -33.61 -27.00 0.60
C TYR A 493 -33.06 -26.37 1.90
N GLY A 494 -32.00 -25.55 1.83
CA GLY A 494 -31.65 -24.62 2.93
C GLY A 494 -31.07 -25.25 4.20
N LEU A 495 -30.45 -26.44 4.13
CA LEU A 495 -29.75 -27.05 5.26
C LEU A 495 -28.24 -26.98 5.06
N LEU A 496 -27.52 -26.42 6.04
CA LEU A 496 -26.06 -26.37 6.09
C LEU A 496 -25.53 -27.74 6.54
N PHE A 497 -24.67 -28.38 5.75
CA PHE A 497 -23.87 -29.52 6.20
C PHE A 497 -22.39 -29.27 6.00
N ASP A 498 -21.61 -29.59 7.03
CA ASP A 498 -20.15 -29.59 7.01
C ASP A 498 -19.67 -30.88 6.34
N GLY A 499 -19.14 -30.76 5.13
CA GLY A 499 -18.84 -31.88 4.24
C GLY A 499 -17.36 -32.26 4.23
N LEU A 500 -16.87 -32.89 5.29
CA LEU A 500 -15.59 -33.62 5.24
C LEU A 500 -15.72 -34.80 4.24
N ARG A 501 -14.95 -34.77 3.14
CA ARG A 501 -14.73 -35.95 2.31
C ARG A 501 -13.30 -36.47 2.48
N HIS A 502 -13.15 -37.47 3.34
CA HIS A 502 -12.12 -38.50 3.16
C HIS A 502 -12.71 -39.70 2.42
N GLY A 503 -11.93 -40.22 1.46
CA GLY A 503 -12.33 -41.35 0.62
C GLY A 503 -12.36 -42.68 1.37
N GLY A 504 -13.05 -43.67 0.79
CA GLY A 504 -12.95 -45.06 1.21
C GLY A 504 -14.26 -45.82 1.13
N ARG A 505 -14.36 -46.72 0.15
CA ARG A 505 -15.40 -47.74 0.07
C ARG A 505 -15.35 -48.64 1.32
N ARG A 506 -16.49 -48.86 2.01
CA ARG A 506 -17.18 -50.16 2.10
C ARG A 506 -18.20 -50.23 3.26
N LYS A 507 -19.36 -50.77 2.89
CA LYS A 507 -20.31 -51.67 3.57
C LYS A 507 -21.08 -51.19 4.80
N ALA A 508 -22.39 -51.26 4.60
CA ALA A 508 -23.48 -51.15 5.56
C ALA A 508 -23.43 -52.21 6.67
N ALA A 509 -23.84 -51.81 7.87
CA ALA A 509 -24.46 -52.67 8.86
C ALA A 509 -25.53 -51.87 9.62
N GLN A 510 -26.69 -52.50 9.78
CA GLN A 510 -27.92 -51.97 10.34
C GLN A 510 -27.79 -51.67 11.84
N LEU A 511 -28.41 -50.58 12.29
CA LEU A 511 -28.74 -50.31 13.70
C LEU A 511 -30.17 -50.80 13.99
N PRO A 512 -30.43 -51.40 15.17
CA PRO A 512 -31.75 -51.38 15.77
C PRO A 512 -31.79 -50.52 17.04
N GLN A 513 -32.70 -49.54 16.97
CA GLN A 513 -33.69 -49.11 17.97
C GLN A 513 -33.36 -48.95 19.47
N ARG A 514 -33.71 -47.73 19.94
CA ARG A 514 -34.42 -47.34 21.18
C ARG A 514 -33.90 -47.80 22.56
N ILE A 515 -33.76 -46.82 23.47
CA ILE A 515 -34.45 -46.66 24.79
C ILE A 515 -33.88 -45.33 25.38
N GLN A 516 -34.64 -44.24 25.43
CA GLN A 516 -35.55 -43.74 26.49
C GLN A 516 -34.84 -43.26 27.78
N LEU A 517 -35.17 -42.00 28.12
CA LEU A 517 -34.77 -41.15 29.25
C LEU A 517 -34.72 -41.83 30.63
N ALA A 518 -33.73 -41.43 31.42
CA ALA A 518 -33.87 -40.91 32.78
C ALA A 518 -32.82 -39.81 33.00
#